data_AF-A0A1E7ITF5-F1
#
_entry.id   AF-A0A1E7ITF5-F1
#
_cell.length_a   1.000
_cell.length_b   1.000
_cell.length_c   1.000
_cell.angle_alpha   90.00
_cell.angle_beta   90.00
_cell.angle_gamma   90.00
#
_symmetry.space_group_name_H-M   'P 1'
#
loop_
_entity.id
_entity.type
_entity.pdbx_description
1 polymer ?
#
loop_
_entity_poly.entity_id
_entity_poly.type
_entity_poly.pdbx_seq_one_letter_code
_entity_poly.pdbx_strand_id
1 'polypeptide(L)'
;MIVLQLEQEVAASPYFVIHHQELSSSEESTWVISGILGDGWYEGEVAVEVGARQGVTFADEWFDRLALNSFFNRIDRDQVCAALYQALAFNDTGRSSNAAEDTKQTVPHYVPGTRHGLIGSGEPCWIAVA
;
A
#
# COMPACT_ATOMS: atom_id res chain seq x y z
N MET A 1 7.88 10.97 -2.36
CA MET A 1 7.46 11.35 -0.98
C MET A 1 6.37 12.39 -1.10
N ILE A 2 5.24 12.18 -0.44
CA ILE A 2 4.09 13.08 -0.40
C ILE A 2 3.91 13.52 1.05
N VAL A 3 3.88 14.83 1.31
CA VAL A 3 3.55 15.35 2.65
C VAL A 3 2.04 15.34 2.80
N LEU A 4 1.54 14.69 3.85
CA LEU A 4 0.11 14.57 4.12
C LEU A 4 -0.38 15.85 4.80
N GLN A 5 -1.41 16.47 4.21
CA GLN A 5 -2.05 17.64 4.77
C GLN A 5 -3.13 17.16 5.74
N LEU A 6 -3.00 17.53 7.01
CA LEU A 6 -3.98 17.23 8.06
C LEU A 6 -4.71 18.50 8.47
N GLU A 7 -5.94 18.36 8.98
CA GLU A 7 -6.70 19.50 9.52
C GLU A 7 -6.14 19.95 10.88
N GLN A 8 -5.59 19.00 11.65
CA GLN A 8 -4.92 19.28 12.91
C GLN A 8 -3.49 19.77 12.69
N GLU A 9 -3.09 20.81 13.43
CA GLU A 9 -1.69 21.21 13.54
C GLU A 9 -0.94 20.19 14.42
N VAL A 10 0.00 19.47 13.81
CA VAL A 10 0.82 18.44 14.47
C VAL A 10 2.27 18.89 14.52
N ALA A 11 2.98 18.51 15.59
CA ALA A 11 4.39 18.86 15.80
C ALA A 11 5.33 18.36 14.68
N ALA A 12 4.96 17.29 13.97
CA ALA A 12 5.66 16.78 12.81
C ALA A 12 4.66 16.49 11.69
N SER A 13 4.96 16.92 10.47
CA SER A 13 4.12 16.69 9.30
C SER A 13 4.27 15.24 8.82
N PRO A 14 3.20 14.44 8.81
CA PRO A 14 3.28 13.08 8.31
C PRO A 14 3.53 13.06 6.80
N TYR A 15 4.18 12.00 6.33
CA TYR A 15 4.52 11.79 4.93
C TYR A 15 4.24 10.36 4.49
N PHE A 16 4.02 10.19 3.19
CA PHE A 16 3.84 8.89 2.55
C PHE A 16 4.83 8.73 1.40
N VAL A 17 5.59 7.63 1.40
CA VAL A 17 6.55 7.28 0.34
C VAL A 17 6.06 6.02 -0.36
N ILE A 18 5.48 6.20 -1.54
CA ILE A 18 5.05 5.09 -2.38
C ILE A 18 6.27 4.36 -2.93
N HIS A 19 6.29 3.04 -2.80
CA HIS A 19 7.31 2.17 -3.42
C HIS A 19 6.72 1.09 -4.32
N HIS A 20 5.43 0.77 -4.17
CA HIS A 20 4.75 -0.20 -5.02
C HIS A 20 3.33 0.23 -5.39
N GLN A 21 2.91 -0.08 -6.62
CA GLN A 21 1.55 0.15 -7.11
C GLN A 21 1.15 -0.97 -8.05
N GLU A 22 -0.03 -1.54 -7.84
CA GLU A 22 -0.59 -2.56 -8.71
C GLU A 22 -2.09 -2.34 -8.92
N LEU A 23 -2.59 -2.75 -10.09
CA LEU A 23 -4.02 -2.87 -10.32
C LEU A 23 -4.46 -4.22 -9.78
N SER A 24 -5.51 -4.24 -8.98
CA SER A 24 -6.08 -5.47 -8.44
C SER A 24 -6.51 -6.40 -9.57
N SER A 25 -6.08 -7.65 -9.51
CA SER A 25 -6.47 -8.69 -10.47
C SER A 25 -7.87 -9.23 -10.23
N SER A 26 -8.47 -8.97 -9.06
CA SER A 26 -9.77 -9.53 -8.67
C SER A 26 -10.96 -8.61 -8.95
N GLU A 27 -10.73 -7.29 -8.97
CA GLU A 27 -11.78 -6.29 -9.18
C GLU A 27 -11.30 -5.27 -10.21
N GLU A 28 -12.04 -5.15 -11.31
CA GLU A 28 -11.81 -4.10 -12.29
C GLU A 28 -11.87 -2.74 -11.57
N SER A 29 -10.84 -1.91 -11.78
CA SER A 29 -10.74 -0.53 -11.28
C SER A 29 -10.38 -0.32 -9.80
N THR A 30 -9.86 -1.33 -9.08
CA THR A 30 -9.21 -1.09 -7.76
C THR A 30 -7.68 -1.07 -7.91
N TRP A 31 -7.02 -0.02 -7.44
CA TRP A 31 -5.56 0.08 -7.31
C TRP A 31 -5.15 -0.20 -5.87
N VAL A 32 -4.07 -0.95 -5.69
CA VAL A 32 -3.39 -1.15 -4.40
C VAL A 32 -2.06 -0.42 -4.45
N ILE A 33 -1.87 0.52 -3.53
CA ILE A 33 -0.70 1.40 -3.46
C ILE A 33 -0.02 1.14 -2.12
N SER A 34 1.20 0.61 -2.15
CA SER A 34 1.98 0.31 -0.94
C SER A 34 3.12 1.30 -0.77
N GLY A 35 3.37 1.66 0.48
CA GLY A 35 4.36 2.66 0.82
C GLY A 35 4.66 2.73 2.31
N ILE A 36 5.63 3.58 2.65
CA ILE A 36 5.98 3.89 4.03
C ILE A 36 5.24 5.15 4.47
N LEU A 37 4.49 5.06 5.57
CA LEU A 37 3.94 6.19 6.30
C LEU A 37 4.88 6.54 7.45
N GLY A 38 5.20 7.81 7.62
CA GLY A 38 5.98 8.25 8.78
C GLY A 38 5.78 9.70 9.17
N ASP A 39 6.31 10.07 10.34
CA ASP A 39 6.33 11.43 10.90
C ASP A 39 7.72 11.82 11.46
N GLY A 40 8.75 11.05 11.11
CA GLY A 40 10.11 11.19 11.63
C GLY A 40 10.35 10.53 13.00
N TRP A 41 9.30 10.08 13.68
CA TRP A 41 9.38 9.30 14.93
C TRP A 41 8.89 7.87 14.75
N TYR A 42 7.94 7.69 13.84
CA TYR A 42 7.40 6.42 13.39
C TYR A 42 7.60 6.28 11.88
N GLU A 43 7.92 5.08 11.41
CA GLU A 43 7.91 4.67 10.01
C GLU A 43 7.33 3.26 9.93
N GLY A 44 6.26 3.08 9.17
CA GLY A 44 5.63 1.77 9.01
C GLY A 44 4.99 1.57 7.65
N GLU A 45 4.87 0.30 7.26
CA GLU A 45 4.33 -0.09 5.96
C GLU A 45 2.80 0.05 5.93
N VAL A 46 2.30 0.66 4.86
CA VAL A 46 0.87 0.92 4.64
C VAL A 46 0.49 0.56 3.21
N ALA A 47 -0.63 -0.16 3.07
CA ALA A 47 -1.29 -0.41 1.79
C ALA A 47 -2.59 0.38 1.72
N VAL A 48 -2.80 1.10 0.61
CA VAL A 48 -4.00 1.90 0.35
C VAL A 48 -4.69 1.37 -0.90
N GLU A 49 -5.94 0.98 -0.74
CA GLU A 49 -6.81 0.56 -1.83
C GLU A 49 -7.64 1.75 -2.31
N VAL A 50 -7.61 2.05 -3.61
CA VAL A 50 -8.30 3.20 -4.22
C VAL A 50 -9.12 2.72 -5.42
N GLY A 51 -10.34 3.23 -5.58
CA GLY A 51 -11.22 2.89 -6.70
C GLY A 51 -12.52 2.25 -6.22
N ALA A 52 -12.90 1.11 -6.82
CA ALA A 52 -14.13 0.39 -6.48
C ALA A 52 -14.16 -0.07 -5.01
N ARG A 53 -12.99 -0.42 -4.47
CA ARG A 53 -12.79 -0.68 -3.05
C ARG A 53 -11.89 0.39 -2.44
N GLN A 54 -12.25 0.82 -1.22
CA GLN A 54 -11.45 1.74 -0.41
C GLN A 54 -11.11 1.08 0.92
N GLY A 55 -9.82 0.99 1.22
CA GLY A 55 -9.30 0.56 2.51
C GLY A 55 -7.89 1.08 2.76
N VAL A 56 -7.53 1.25 4.03
CA VAL A 56 -6.15 1.51 4.45
C VAL A 56 -5.74 0.42 5.43
N THR A 57 -4.68 -0.30 5.10
CA THR A 57 -4.12 -1.37 5.93
C THR A 57 -2.77 -0.94 6.46
N PHE A 58 -2.62 -0.91 7.78
CA PHE A 58 -1.35 -0.64 8.45
C PHE A 58 -0.72 -1.97 8.86
N ALA A 59 0.43 -2.33 8.28
CA ALA A 59 1.05 -3.64 8.55
C ALA A 59 1.37 -3.82 10.06
N ASP A 60 1.72 -2.74 10.74
CA ASP A 60 2.09 -2.74 12.15
C ASP A 60 0.93 -3.05 13.10
N GLU A 61 -0.31 -3.17 12.62
CA GLU A 61 -1.39 -3.77 13.42
C GLU A 61 -1.08 -5.22 13.83
N TRP A 62 -0.23 -5.90 13.06
CA TRP A 62 0.28 -7.26 13.30
C TRP A 62 1.75 -7.31 13.70
N PHE A 63 2.59 -6.40 13.19
CA PHE A 63 4.05 -6.46 13.42
C PHE A 63 4.55 -5.63 14.61
N ASP A 64 4.06 -4.40 14.80
CA ASP A 64 4.44 -3.54 15.92
C ASP A 64 3.29 -2.61 16.36
N ARG A 65 2.31 -3.21 17.04
CA ARG A 65 1.11 -2.49 17.48
C ARG A 65 1.43 -1.36 18.46
N LEU A 66 2.51 -1.46 19.23
CA LEU A 66 2.88 -0.44 20.20
C LEU A 66 3.42 0.83 19.53
N ALA A 67 4.27 0.66 18.50
CA ALA A 67 4.75 1.78 17.70
C ALA A 67 3.60 2.46 16.95
N LEU A 68 2.72 1.67 16.31
CA LEU A 68 1.55 2.18 15.60
C LEU A 68 0.58 2.93 16.53
N ASN A 69 0.31 2.38 17.72
CA ASN A 69 -0.54 3.06 18.72
C ASN A 69 0.11 4.37 19.20
N SER A 70 1.44 4.39 19.37
CA SER A 70 2.15 5.60 19.77
C SER A 70 2.05 6.69 18.70
N PHE A 71 2.07 6.32 17.42
CA PHE A 71 1.79 7.22 16.30
C PHE A 71 0.36 7.76 16.35
N PHE A 72 -0.65 6.90 16.49
CA PHE A 72 -2.05 7.34 16.53
C PHE A 72 -2.46 8.08 17.81
N ASN A 73 -1.67 7.98 18.88
CA ASN A 73 -1.86 8.85 20.05
C ASN A 73 -1.49 10.31 19.78
N ARG A 74 -0.70 10.58 18.73
CA ARG A 74 -0.30 11.94 18.33
C ARG A 74 -1.15 12.49 17.20
N ILE A 75 -1.64 11.62 16.33
CA ILE A 75 -2.31 11.96 15.09
C ILE A 75 -3.56 11.10 14.96
N ASP A 76 -4.70 11.74 14.68
CA ASP A 76 -5.95 11.03 14.46
C ASP A 76 -5.88 10.08 13.25
N ARG A 77 -6.35 8.84 13.44
CA ARG A 77 -6.30 7.80 12.42
C ARG A 77 -7.14 8.15 11.19
N ASP A 78 -8.33 8.68 11.40
CA ASP A 78 -9.27 8.97 10.32
C ASP A 78 -8.76 10.13 9.46
N GLN A 79 -8.14 11.15 10.08
CA GLN A 79 -7.45 12.22 9.36
C GLN A 79 -6.29 11.69 8.49
N VAL A 80 -5.49 10.74 8.99
CA VAL A 80 -4.42 10.12 8.19
C VAL A 80 -4.99 9.36 7.00
N CYS A 81 -6.04 8.55 7.22
CA CYS A 81 -6.70 7.83 6.15
C CYS A 81 -7.28 8.78 5.09
N ALA A 82 -7.96 9.85 5.51
CA ALA A 82 -8.49 10.87 4.60
C ALA A 82 -7.39 11.57 3.81
N ALA A 83 -6.28 11.94 4.45
CA ALA A 83 -5.15 12.59 3.80
C ALA A 83 -4.45 11.66 2.80
N LEU A 84 -4.36 10.35 3.09
CA LEU A 84 -3.86 9.35 2.14
C LEU A 84 -4.74 9.29 0.89
N TYR A 85 -6.07 9.23 1.04
CA TYR A 85 -6.98 9.24 -0.11
C TYR A 85 -6.87 10.52 -0.93
N GLN A 86 -6.83 11.68 -0.27
CA GLN A 86 -6.68 12.96 -0.96
C GLN A 86 -5.36 13.00 -1.74
N ALA A 87 -4.25 12.61 -1.11
CA ALA A 87 -2.93 12.55 -1.74
C ALA A 87 -2.90 11.64 -2.98
N LEU A 88 -3.61 10.51 -2.95
CA LEU A 88 -3.62 9.53 -4.03
C LEU A 88 -4.65 9.85 -5.13
N ALA A 89 -5.74 10.55 -4.80
CA ALA A 89 -6.74 11.01 -5.77
C ALA A 89 -6.16 12.00 -6.79
N PHE A 90 -5.24 12.88 -6.38
CA PHE A 90 -4.57 13.80 -7.31
C PHE A 90 -3.73 13.08 -8.36
N ASN A 91 -3.17 11.90 -8.05
CA ASN A 91 -2.37 11.13 -9.00
C ASN A 91 -3.23 10.46 -10.09
N ASP A 92 -4.54 10.31 -9.88
CA ASP A 92 -5.45 9.73 -10.87
C ASP A 92 -5.76 10.73 -12.00
N THR A 93 -5.93 12.02 -11.66
CA THR A 93 -6.23 13.08 -12.65
C THR A 93 -5.11 13.35 -13.67
N GLY A 94 -3.85 13.00 -13.36
CA GLY A 94 -2.73 13.10 -14.29
C GLY A 94 -2.53 11.85 -15.18
N ARG A 95 -3.25 10.76 -14.90
CA ARG A 95 -3.04 9.47 -15.56
C ARG A 95 -3.92 9.28 -16.79
N SER A 96 -5.02 10.02 -16.88
CA SER A 96 -5.97 9.93 -18.00
C SER A 96 -5.49 10.58 -19.31
N SER A 97 -4.33 11.26 -19.32
CA SER A 97 -3.79 11.90 -20.53
C SER A 97 -2.57 11.21 -21.16
N ASN A 98 -1.98 10.19 -20.54
CA ASN A 98 -0.71 9.59 -20.99
C ASN A 98 -0.78 8.07 -21.14
N ALA A 99 -1.92 7.52 -21.59
CA ALA A 99 -1.99 6.15 -22.11
C ALA A 99 -1.42 6.08 -23.54
N ALA A 100 -0.20 6.56 -23.74
CA ALA A 100 0.59 6.39 -24.96
C ALA A 100 2.04 6.83 -24.73
N GLU A 101 2.76 6.22 -23.78
CA GLU A 101 4.22 6.17 -23.93
C GLU A 101 4.82 4.93 -23.25
N ASP A 102 5.35 4.08 -24.13
CA ASP A 102 6.13 2.89 -23.90
C ASP A 102 7.31 3.18 -22.95
N THR A 103 7.11 2.91 -21.66
CA THR A 103 8.23 2.80 -20.71
C THR A 103 8.31 1.35 -20.26
N LYS A 104 9.30 0.65 -20.81
CA LYS A 104 9.77 -0.66 -20.35
C LYS A 104 10.08 -0.60 -18.86
N GLN A 105 9.09 -0.98 -18.06
CA GLN A 105 9.29 -1.37 -16.67
C GLN A 105 10.04 -2.70 -16.70
N THR A 106 11.33 -2.67 -16.34
CA THR A 106 12.12 -3.88 -16.06
C THR A 106 11.63 -4.50 -14.76
N VAL A 107 10.47 -5.14 -14.82
CA VAL A 107 10.06 -6.16 -13.86
C VAL A 107 10.95 -7.38 -14.11
N PRO A 108 11.52 -8.06 -13.10
CA PRO A 108 12.20 -9.32 -13.34
C PRO A 108 11.23 -10.28 -14.06
N HIS A 109 11.67 -10.76 -15.21
CA HIS A 109 10.88 -11.50 -16.19
C HIS A 109 10.15 -12.69 -15.56
N TYR A 110 8.85 -12.56 -15.30
CA TYR A 110 7.97 -13.71 -15.27
C TYR A 110 7.61 -14.03 -16.73
N VAL A 111 8.16 -15.13 -17.25
CA VAL A 111 7.89 -15.60 -18.61
C VAL A 111 6.67 -16.54 -18.57
N PRO A 112 5.52 -16.20 -19.19
CA PRO A 112 4.41 -17.12 -19.31
C PRO A 112 4.66 -18.01 -20.52
N GLY A 113 5.35 -19.13 -20.30
CA GLY A 113 5.79 -19.94 -21.44
C GLY A 113 6.48 -21.24 -21.07
N THR A 114 6.09 -21.89 -19.99
CA THR A 114 6.45 -23.30 -19.78
C THR A 114 5.33 -23.92 -18.96
N ARG A 115 4.83 -25.08 -19.42
CA ARG A 115 3.81 -25.87 -18.73
C ARG A 115 4.25 -26.08 -17.28
N HIS A 116 3.63 -25.37 -16.35
CA HIS A 116 3.87 -25.58 -14.94
C HIS A 116 3.23 -26.92 -14.58
N GLY A 117 4.04 -27.85 -14.11
CA GLY A 117 3.55 -29.04 -13.44
C GLY A 117 2.65 -28.62 -12.27
N LEU A 118 1.63 -29.45 -12.01
CA LEU A 118 0.75 -29.33 -10.86
C LEU A 118 1.60 -29.09 -9.59
N ILE A 119 1.58 -27.86 -9.06
CA ILE A 119 2.08 -27.59 -7.70
C ILE A 119 0.91 -27.91 -6.77
N GLY A 120 1.00 -29.09 -6.15
CA GLY A 120 0.20 -29.47 -4.97
C GLY A 120 -1.13 -30.16 -5.27
N SER A 121 -1.12 -31.50 -5.33
CA SER A 121 -2.29 -32.28 -4.96
C SER A 121 -2.48 -32.20 -3.43
N GLY A 122 -3.32 -31.27 -2.98
CA GLY A 122 -4.26 -31.43 -1.86
C GLY A 122 -3.87 -32.11 -0.53
N GLU A 123 -2.60 -32.24 -0.12
CA GLU A 123 -2.26 -32.77 1.20
C GLU A 123 -1.33 -31.82 1.98
N PRO A 124 -1.70 -31.45 3.23
CA PRO A 124 -0.86 -30.60 4.07
C PRO A 124 0.31 -31.39 4.66
N CYS A 125 1.54 -31.00 4.31
CA CYS A 125 2.77 -31.51 4.92
C CYS A 125 3.28 -30.55 6.02
N TRP A 126 2.66 -30.60 7.20
CA TRP A 126 3.27 -30.04 8.41
C TRP A 126 3.35 -31.16 9.44
N ILE A 127 4.56 -31.65 9.70
CA ILE A 127 4.84 -32.52 10.85
C ILE A 127 5.29 -31.60 11.99
N ALA A 128 4.54 -31.63 13.09
CA ALA A 128 4.96 -31.00 14.34
C ALA A 128 6.20 -31.73 14.87
N VAL A 129 7.27 -30.98 15.12
CA VAL A 129 8.44 -31.48 15.85
C VAL A 129 8.10 -31.40 17.33
N ALA A 130 8.03 -32.56 17.99
CA ALA A 130 7.96 -32.70 19.44
C ALA A 130 9.37 -32.95 20.02
#